data_AF-A0A5C6E7H2-F1
#
_entry.id   AF-A0A5C6E7H2-F1
#
_cell.length_a   1.000
_cell.length_b   1.000
_cell.length_c   1.000
_cell.angle_alpha   90.00
_cell.angle_beta   90.00
_cell.angle_gamma   90.00
#
_symmetry.space_group_name_H-M   'P 1'
#
loop_
_entity.id
_entity.type
_entity.pdbx_description
1 polymer ?
#
loop_
_entity_poly.entity_id
_entity_poly.type
_entity_poly.pdbx_seq_one_letter_code
_entity_poly.pdbx_strand_id
1 'polypeptide(L)'
;MSSLTINLLNELHGTLEDDDHDNPWAQPGVRQLDQSASAVADWYIEHQSERELIRKETRQWGSLWGLVLFVRRAGILVDADSRWVNRGLAIASIVDANCDYRDLIVSLVVLRSFAMDAGLETDAAFDVALCWSTEHMHSILLNARNHELSDIQSTVATFGPPTDAG
;
A
#
# COMPACT_ATOMS: atom_id res chain seq x y z
N MET A 1 4.38 26.11 -4.16
CA MET A 1 3.66 24.89 -3.76
C MET A 1 2.58 24.66 -4.80
N SER A 2 2.47 23.46 -5.37
CA SER A 2 1.58 23.18 -6.50
C SER A 2 0.13 23.14 -6.03
N SER A 3 -0.65 24.18 -6.35
CA SER A 3 -2.09 24.24 -6.07
C SER A 3 -2.86 23.10 -6.75
N LEU A 4 -2.29 22.52 -7.82
CA LEU A 4 -2.90 21.42 -8.57
C LEU A 4 -2.84 20.11 -7.78
N THR A 5 -1.71 19.82 -7.14
CA THR A 5 -1.51 18.62 -6.32
C THR A 5 -2.46 18.60 -5.13
N ILE A 6 -2.64 19.73 -4.45
CA ILE A 6 -3.56 19.84 -3.31
C ILE A 6 -5.01 19.64 -3.76
N ASN A 7 -5.42 20.23 -4.89
CA ASN A 7 -6.78 20.05 -5.41
C ASN A 7 -7.06 18.59 -5.78
N LEU A 8 -6.11 17.94 -6.46
CA LEU A 8 -6.21 16.52 -6.80
C LEU A 8 -6.32 15.64 -5.54
N LEU A 9 -5.49 15.88 -4.54
CA LEU A 9 -5.54 15.12 -3.29
C LEU A 9 -6.85 15.35 -2.53
N ASN A 10 -7.42 16.56 -2.56
CA ASN A 10 -8.71 16.82 -1.94
C ASN A 10 -9.87 16.13 -2.68
N GLU A 11 -9.85 16.12 -4.01
CA GLU A 11 -10.82 15.36 -4.82
C GLU A 11 -10.74 13.87 -4.51
N LEU A 12 -9.53 13.32 -4.44
CA LEU A 12 -9.28 11.92 -4.09
C LEU A 12 -9.59 11.62 -2.61
N HIS A 13 -9.56 12.61 -1.72
CA HIS A 13 -9.90 12.41 -0.32
C HIS A 13 -11.41 12.27 -0.10
N GLY A 14 -12.20 13.14 -0.73
CA GLY A 14 -13.67 13.14 -0.61
C GLY A 14 -14.34 11.86 -1.12
N THR A 15 -13.57 10.96 -1.73
CA THR A 15 -14.01 9.68 -2.30
C THR A 15 -13.59 8.45 -1.49
N LEU A 16 -12.94 8.63 -0.33
CA LEU A 16 -12.39 7.53 0.49
C LEU A 16 -13.29 7.03 1.62
N GLU A 17 -14.53 7.50 1.71
CA GLU A 17 -15.50 6.95 2.65
C GLU A 17 -15.97 5.58 2.13
N ASP A 18 -15.29 4.51 2.58
CA ASP A 18 -15.60 3.13 2.22
C ASP A 18 -16.59 2.56 3.26
N ASP A 19 -17.85 2.40 2.84
CA ASP A 19 -19.02 2.12 3.69
C ASP A 19 -19.28 0.60 3.90
N ASP A 20 -18.36 -0.28 3.48
CA ASP A 20 -18.58 -1.73 3.46
C ASP A 20 -17.64 -2.48 4.42
N HIS A 21 -18.18 -2.78 5.62
CA HIS A 21 -17.50 -3.47 6.72
C HIS A 21 -17.51 -5.01 6.63
N ASP A 22 -18.28 -5.61 5.71
CA ASP A 22 -18.58 -7.05 5.77
C ASP A 22 -17.50 -7.95 5.13
N ASN A 23 -16.71 -7.45 4.17
CA ASN A 23 -15.55 -8.19 3.66
C ASN A 23 -14.45 -7.26 3.11
N PRO A 24 -13.29 -7.13 3.79
CA PRO A 24 -12.20 -6.26 3.33
C PRO A 24 -11.56 -6.73 2.01
N TRP A 25 -11.83 -7.95 1.57
CA TRP A 25 -11.26 -8.54 0.35
C TRP A 25 -12.20 -8.49 -0.85
N ALA A 26 -13.43 -8.00 -0.69
CA ALA A 26 -14.36 -7.90 -1.80
C ALA A 26 -13.84 -6.94 -2.88
N GLN A 27 -13.96 -7.35 -4.14
CA GLN A 27 -13.75 -6.53 -5.34
C GLN A 27 -12.43 -5.70 -5.34
N PRO A 28 -11.26 -6.33 -5.15
CA PRO A 28 -9.97 -5.62 -5.17
C PRO A 28 -9.79 -4.88 -6.50
N GLY A 29 -9.36 -3.63 -6.43
CA GLY A 29 -9.07 -2.79 -7.60
C GLY A 29 -10.29 -2.08 -8.20
N VAL A 30 -11.50 -2.41 -7.74
CA VAL A 30 -12.75 -1.81 -8.24
C VAL A 30 -13.33 -0.81 -7.24
N ARG A 31 -13.09 -1.01 -5.93
CA ARG A 31 -13.59 -0.08 -4.90
C ARG A 31 -13.01 1.32 -5.11
N GLN A 32 -13.80 2.32 -4.75
CA GLN A 32 -13.42 3.72 -4.88
C GLN A 32 -12.14 4.06 -4.09
N LEU A 33 -11.96 3.43 -2.94
CA LEU A 33 -10.72 3.45 -2.17
C LEU A 33 -9.51 2.98 -3.00
N ASP A 34 -9.62 1.87 -3.73
CA ASP A 34 -8.53 1.33 -4.53
C ASP A 34 -8.17 2.24 -5.70
N GLN A 35 -9.19 2.81 -6.35
CA GLN A 35 -8.99 3.74 -7.46
C GLN A 35 -8.29 5.00 -6.97
N SER A 36 -8.75 5.55 -5.85
CA SER A 36 -8.19 6.78 -5.27
C SER A 36 -6.76 6.56 -4.78
N ALA A 37 -6.52 5.46 -4.04
CA ALA A 37 -5.20 5.08 -3.59
C ALA A 37 -4.25 4.79 -4.76
N SER A 38 -4.71 4.13 -5.82
CA SER A 38 -3.90 3.91 -7.03
C SER A 38 -3.51 5.22 -7.70
N ALA A 39 -4.44 6.17 -7.83
CA ALA A 39 -4.17 7.47 -8.42
C ALA A 39 -3.13 8.27 -7.60
N VAL A 40 -3.25 8.27 -6.26
CA VAL A 40 -2.24 8.89 -5.39
C VAL A 40 -0.89 8.17 -5.50
N ALA A 41 -0.90 6.84 -5.53
CA ALA A 41 0.31 6.03 -5.65
C ALA A 41 1.08 6.36 -6.92
N ASP A 42 0.38 6.39 -8.06
CA ASP A 42 0.95 6.72 -9.37
C ASP A 42 1.50 8.15 -9.35
N TRP A 43 0.73 9.11 -8.80
CA TRP A 43 1.19 10.50 -8.67
C TRP A 43 2.46 10.62 -7.81
N TYR A 44 2.52 9.90 -6.69
CA TYR A 44 3.66 9.89 -5.76
C TYR A 44 4.91 9.23 -6.35
N ILE A 45 4.74 8.23 -7.22
CA ILE A 45 5.82 7.61 -7.99
C ILE A 45 6.38 8.61 -9.02
N GLU A 46 5.51 9.26 -9.78
CA GLU A 46 5.87 10.15 -10.89
C GLU A 46 6.44 11.51 -10.43
N HIS A 47 5.93 12.07 -9.33
CA HIS A 47 6.21 13.45 -8.91
C HIS A 47 7.16 13.49 -7.71
N GLN A 48 8.43 13.14 -7.92
CA GLN A 48 9.42 13.00 -6.85
C GLN A 48 9.57 14.25 -5.96
N SER A 49 9.52 15.44 -6.57
CA SER A 49 9.64 16.72 -5.86
C SER A 49 8.45 17.06 -4.96
N GLU A 50 7.31 16.37 -5.14
CA GLU A 50 6.06 16.64 -4.41
C GLU A 50 5.79 15.63 -3.29
N ARG A 51 6.64 14.61 -3.13
CA ARG A 51 6.44 13.50 -2.18
C ARG A 51 6.16 13.93 -0.74
N GLU A 52 6.86 14.95 -0.26
CA GLU A 52 6.64 15.48 1.09
C GLU A 52 5.29 16.18 1.23
N LEU A 53 4.86 16.91 0.19
CA LEU A 53 3.54 17.53 0.16
C LEU A 53 2.45 16.45 0.16
N ILE A 54 2.60 15.43 -0.69
CA ILE A 54 1.64 14.32 -0.79
C ILE A 54 1.50 13.61 0.57
N ARG A 55 2.61 13.25 1.22
CA ARG A 55 2.60 12.69 2.58
C ARG A 55 1.85 13.59 3.56
N LYS A 56 2.17 14.88 3.57
CA LYS A 56 1.57 15.85 4.50
C LYS A 56 0.06 15.97 4.30
N GLU A 57 -0.42 16.03 3.07
CA GLU A 57 -1.85 16.14 2.79
C GLU A 57 -2.57 14.82 3.08
N THR A 58 -2.00 13.66 2.71
CA THR A 58 -2.59 12.34 3.00
C THR A 58 -2.66 12.03 4.50
N ARG A 59 -1.76 12.57 5.34
CA ARG A 59 -1.86 12.46 6.81
C ARG A 59 -3.14 13.06 7.38
N GLN A 60 -3.77 14.00 6.68
CA GLN A 60 -5.02 14.62 7.13
C GLN A 60 -6.24 13.75 6.79
N TRP A 61 -6.05 12.68 6.03
CA TRP A 61 -7.14 11.81 5.61
C TRP A 61 -7.58 10.93 6.79
N GLY A 62 -8.87 10.95 7.12
CA GLY A 62 -9.44 10.13 8.19
C GLY A 62 -9.37 8.61 7.97
N SER A 63 -8.98 8.16 6.77
CA SER A 63 -9.02 6.77 6.32
C SER A 63 -7.64 6.11 6.18
N LEU A 64 -6.66 6.46 7.02
CA LEU A 64 -5.32 5.82 7.01
C LEU A 64 -5.40 4.29 7.06
N TRP A 65 -6.39 3.73 7.79
CA TRP A 65 -6.64 2.30 7.81
C TRP A 65 -7.02 1.72 6.44
N GLY A 66 -7.85 2.44 5.67
CA GLY A 66 -8.19 2.06 4.30
C GLY A 66 -6.96 2.02 3.39
N LEU A 67 -6.03 2.97 3.55
CA LEU A 67 -4.76 2.96 2.81
C LEU A 67 -3.86 1.77 3.21
N VAL A 68 -3.82 1.41 4.49
CA VAL A 68 -3.11 0.20 4.94
C VAL A 68 -3.75 -1.06 4.34
N LEU A 69 -5.08 -1.13 4.32
CA LEU A 69 -5.80 -2.24 3.70
C LEU A 69 -5.58 -2.30 2.18
N PHE A 70 -5.50 -1.15 1.50
CA PHE A 70 -5.14 -1.07 0.09
C PHE A 70 -3.79 -1.75 -0.18
N VAL A 71 -2.77 -1.56 0.67
CA VAL A 71 -1.46 -2.24 0.52
C VAL A 71 -1.62 -3.76 0.47
N ARG A 72 -2.51 -4.33 1.31
CA ARG A 72 -2.81 -5.77 1.29
C ARG A 72 -3.51 -6.18 -0.01
N ARG A 73 -4.55 -5.44 -0.39
CA ARG A 73 -5.40 -5.76 -1.55
C ARG A 73 -4.65 -5.61 -2.88
N ALA A 74 -3.69 -4.69 -2.94
CA ALA A 74 -2.77 -4.58 -4.07
C ALA A 74 -2.04 -5.91 -4.34
N GLY A 75 -1.73 -6.70 -3.30
CA GLY A 75 -1.14 -8.04 -3.43
C GLY A 75 -1.98 -8.97 -4.31
N ILE A 76 -3.29 -9.02 -4.11
CA ILE A 76 -4.20 -9.88 -4.88
C ILE A 76 -4.20 -9.51 -6.38
N LEU A 77 -3.90 -8.26 -6.70
CA LEU A 77 -3.94 -7.75 -8.07
C LEU A 77 -2.61 -7.92 -8.80
N VAL A 78 -1.57 -8.40 -8.13
CA VAL A 78 -0.22 -8.50 -8.71
C VAL A 78 -0.17 -9.42 -9.93
N ASP A 79 -0.93 -10.52 -9.93
CA ASP A 79 -1.03 -11.44 -11.08
C ASP A 79 -1.57 -10.75 -12.34
N ALA A 80 -2.42 -9.72 -12.18
CA ALA A 80 -2.95 -8.96 -13.30
C ALA A 80 -1.96 -7.91 -13.80
N ASP A 81 -1.23 -7.25 -12.90
CA ASP A 81 -0.21 -6.24 -13.24
C ASP A 81 0.81 -6.06 -12.11
N SER A 82 2.09 -6.29 -12.42
CA SER A 82 3.21 -6.04 -11.50
C SER A 82 3.27 -4.61 -10.93
N ARG A 83 2.64 -3.62 -11.57
CA ARG A 83 2.54 -2.24 -11.06
C ARG A 83 1.83 -2.16 -9.71
N TRP A 84 0.98 -3.12 -9.37
CA TRP A 84 0.30 -3.15 -8.08
C TRP A 84 1.28 -3.28 -6.91
N VAL A 85 2.42 -3.94 -7.09
CA VAL A 85 3.50 -3.98 -6.08
C VAL A 85 4.02 -2.57 -5.81
N ASN A 86 4.36 -1.83 -6.87
CA ASN A 86 4.87 -0.47 -6.76
C ASN A 86 3.84 0.47 -6.13
N ARG A 87 2.55 0.31 -6.46
CA ARG A 87 1.47 1.10 -5.86
C ARG A 87 1.29 0.80 -4.36
N GLY A 88 1.36 -0.46 -3.96
CA GLY A 88 1.32 -0.84 -2.54
C GLY A 88 2.48 -0.25 -1.75
N LEU A 89 3.70 -0.32 -2.29
CA LEU A 89 4.90 0.28 -1.68
C LEU A 89 4.85 1.81 -1.64
N ALA A 90 4.29 2.44 -2.67
CA ALA A 90 4.04 3.88 -2.73
C ALA A 90 3.11 4.30 -1.59
N ILE A 91 1.97 3.63 -1.43
CA ILE A 91 0.98 3.96 -0.39
C ILE A 91 1.54 3.70 1.01
N ALA A 92 2.27 2.59 1.22
CA ALA A 92 2.96 2.37 2.47
C ALA A 92 3.92 3.52 2.81
N SER A 93 4.65 4.02 1.81
CA SER A 93 5.57 5.15 1.94
C SER A 93 4.88 6.50 2.15
N ILE A 94 3.63 6.64 1.68
CA ILE A 94 2.80 7.82 1.93
C ILE A 94 2.24 7.80 3.36
N VAL A 95 1.76 6.63 3.80
CA VAL A 95 1.23 6.43 5.16
C VAL A 95 2.32 6.63 6.20
N ASP A 96 3.57 6.26 5.89
CA ASP A 96 4.78 6.68 6.63
C ASP A 96 4.68 6.44 8.15
N ALA A 97 4.15 5.28 8.53
CA ALA A 97 3.93 4.89 9.93
C ALA A 97 3.08 5.86 10.76
N ASN A 98 2.22 6.67 10.12
CA ASN A 98 1.21 7.46 10.82
C ASN A 98 0.00 6.62 11.28
N CYS A 99 0.07 5.31 11.09
CA CYS A 99 -0.85 4.29 11.60
C CYS A 99 -0.12 3.32 12.54
N ASP A 100 -0.81 2.27 13.03
CA ASP A 100 -0.12 1.17 13.70
C ASP A 100 0.90 0.53 12.75
N TYR A 101 2.18 0.67 13.07
CA TYR A 101 3.28 0.17 12.24
C TYR A 101 3.23 -1.36 12.09
N ARG A 102 2.64 -2.08 13.05
CA ARG A 102 2.51 -3.54 12.99
C ARG A 102 1.59 -3.94 11.84
N ASP A 103 0.47 -3.24 11.70
CA ASP A 103 -0.46 -3.49 10.60
C ASP A 103 0.12 -3.14 9.25
N LEU A 104 0.96 -2.11 9.18
CA LEU A 104 1.67 -1.76 7.96
C LEU A 104 2.72 -2.81 7.58
N ILE A 105 3.49 -3.34 8.56
CA ILE A 105 4.43 -4.45 8.34
C ILE A 105 3.66 -5.68 7.83
N VAL A 106 2.58 -6.08 8.50
CA VAL A 106 1.72 -7.19 8.06
C VAL A 106 1.25 -6.97 6.63
N SER A 107 0.85 -5.75 6.29
CA SER A 107 0.36 -5.43 4.95
C SER A 107 1.44 -5.55 3.87
N LEU A 108 2.65 -5.09 4.16
CA LEU A 108 3.81 -5.22 3.29
C LEU A 108 4.25 -6.67 3.12
N VAL A 109 4.18 -7.46 4.20
CA VAL A 109 4.47 -8.90 4.16
C VAL A 109 3.47 -9.64 3.28
N VAL A 110 2.18 -9.33 3.40
CA VAL A 110 1.14 -9.89 2.54
C VAL A 110 1.36 -9.50 1.08
N LEU A 111 1.60 -8.21 0.79
CA LEU A 111 1.93 -7.72 -0.55
C LEU A 111 3.13 -8.47 -1.16
N ARG A 112 4.19 -8.63 -0.37
CA ARG A 112 5.40 -9.33 -0.78
C ARG A 112 5.12 -10.79 -1.08
N SER A 113 4.35 -11.49 -0.24
CA SER A 113 3.99 -12.90 -0.47
C SER A 113 3.29 -13.08 -1.82
N PHE A 114 2.23 -12.30 -2.08
CA PHE A 114 1.50 -12.38 -3.35
C PHE A 114 2.40 -12.08 -4.55
N ALA A 115 3.29 -11.10 -4.43
CA ALA A 115 4.25 -10.81 -5.50
C ALA A 115 5.26 -11.94 -5.74
N MET A 116 5.70 -12.62 -4.68
CA MET A 116 6.55 -13.80 -4.80
C MET A 116 5.81 -14.98 -5.44
N ASP A 117 4.55 -15.20 -5.06
CA ASP A 117 3.70 -16.25 -5.64
C ASP A 117 3.44 -16.00 -7.13
N ALA A 118 3.33 -14.72 -7.54
CA ALA A 118 3.25 -14.28 -8.93
C ALA A 118 4.59 -14.39 -9.71
N GLY A 119 5.67 -14.83 -9.06
CA GLY A 119 7.01 -14.96 -9.65
C GLY A 119 7.75 -13.64 -9.87
N LEU A 120 7.40 -12.58 -9.14
CA LEU A 120 8.06 -11.28 -9.25
C LEU A 120 9.28 -11.16 -8.32
N GLU A 121 10.31 -10.50 -8.82
CA GLU A 121 11.50 -10.10 -8.06
C GLU A 121 11.16 -8.92 -7.13
N THR A 122 10.78 -9.23 -5.89
CA THR A 122 10.32 -8.22 -4.92
C THR A 122 11.43 -7.34 -4.37
N ASP A 123 12.65 -7.85 -4.27
CA ASP A 123 13.80 -7.12 -3.71
C ASP A 123 14.08 -5.80 -4.42
N ALA A 124 14.05 -5.81 -5.76
CA ALA A 124 14.25 -4.61 -6.55
C ALA A 124 13.17 -3.55 -6.32
N ALA A 125 11.91 -3.98 -6.13
CA ALA A 125 10.80 -3.07 -5.85
C ALA A 125 10.95 -2.42 -4.46
N PHE A 126 11.35 -3.20 -3.45
CA PHE A 126 11.67 -2.70 -2.12
C PHE A 126 12.89 -1.77 -2.13
N ASP A 127 13.96 -2.11 -2.86
CA ASP A 127 15.13 -1.24 -3.00
C ASP A 127 14.77 0.11 -3.60
N VAL A 128 13.90 0.11 -4.63
CA VAL A 128 13.34 1.34 -5.15
C VAL A 128 12.58 2.06 -4.04
N ALA A 129 11.60 1.43 -3.36
CA ALA A 129 10.82 2.01 -2.24
C ALA A 129 11.70 2.70 -1.19
N LEU A 130 12.78 2.05 -0.78
CA LEU A 130 13.73 2.54 0.22
C LEU A 130 14.43 3.85 -0.17
N CYS A 131 14.61 4.13 -1.48
CA CYS A 131 15.26 5.35 -1.96
C CYS A 131 14.41 6.62 -1.76
N TRP A 132 13.11 6.52 -1.50
CA TRP A 132 12.19 7.66 -1.42
C TRP A 132 11.28 7.64 -0.20
N SER A 133 11.42 6.62 0.64
CA SER A 133 10.86 6.56 1.97
C SER A 133 11.58 7.51 2.93
N THR A 134 10.90 7.95 3.98
CA THR A 134 11.55 8.62 5.11
C THR A 134 12.44 7.62 5.89
N GLU A 135 13.29 8.12 6.78
CA GLU A 135 14.10 7.25 7.68
C GLU A 135 13.23 6.32 8.54
N HIS A 136 12.08 6.81 9.01
CA HIS A 136 11.17 6.01 9.81
C HIS A 136 10.58 4.85 9.00
N MET A 137 10.07 5.16 7.80
CA MET A 137 9.52 4.14 6.91
C MET A 137 10.58 3.17 6.37
N HIS A 138 11.83 3.62 6.24
CA HIS A 138 12.95 2.79 5.79
C HIS A 138 13.12 1.54 6.67
N SER A 139 13.03 1.69 8.00
CA SER A 139 13.14 0.57 8.94
C SER A 139 11.99 -0.44 8.78
N ILE A 140 10.78 0.04 8.48
CA ILE A 140 9.60 -0.80 8.26
C ILE A 140 9.70 -1.57 6.94
N LEU A 141 10.10 -0.90 5.86
CA LEU A 141 10.33 -1.52 4.56
C LEU A 141 11.43 -2.59 4.63
N LEU A 142 12.55 -2.31 5.33
CA LEU A 142 13.60 -3.30 5.55
C LEU A 142 13.10 -4.50 6.36
N ASN A 143 12.30 -4.26 7.40
CA ASN A 143 11.73 -5.35 8.21
C ASN A 143 10.84 -6.26 7.35
N ALA A 144 9.93 -5.69 6.57
CA ALA A 144 9.04 -6.46 5.70
C ALA A 144 9.79 -7.19 4.57
N ARG A 145 10.83 -6.57 3.99
CA ARG A 145 11.70 -7.20 3.00
C ARG A 145 12.45 -8.40 3.56
N ASN A 146 13.02 -8.25 4.76
CA ASN A 146 13.87 -9.26 5.38
C ASN A 146 13.10 -10.28 6.23
N HIS A 147 11.77 -10.20 6.25
CA HIS A 147 10.92 -11.14 6.99
C HIS A 147 11.18 -12.57 6.51
N GLU A 148 11.35 -13.51 7.45
CA GLU A 148 11.62 -14.91 7.15
C GLU A 148 10.40 -15.57 6.48
N LEU A 149 10.65 -16.49 5.54
CA LEU A 149 9.58 -17.13 4.76
C LEU A 149 8.53 -17.83 5.63
N SER A 150 8.95 -18.45 6.74
CA SER A 150 8.04 -19.07 7.71
C SER A 150 7.09 -18.07 8.39
N ASP A 151 7.60 -16.87 8.70
CA ASP A 151 6.83 -15.81 9.34
C ASP A 151 5.87 -15.15 8.36
N ILE A 152 6.27 -15.06 7.07
CA ILE A 152 5.39 -14.62 5.98
C ILE A 152 4.19 -15.56 5.87
N GLN A 153 4.42 -16.88 5.79
CA GLN A 153 3.34 -17.86 5.65
C GLN A 153 2.35 -17.80 6.81
N SER A 154 2.83 -17.72 8.05
CA SER A 154 1.98 -17.57 9.22
C SER A 154 1.18 -16.27 9.20
N THR A 155 1.82 -15.18 8.76
CA THR A 155 1.18 -13.85 8.63
C THR A 155 0.08 -13.88 7.58
N VAL A 156 0.34 -14.43 6.40
CA VAL A 156 -0.63 -14.54 5.31
C VAL A 156 -1.79 -15.45 5.68
N ALA A 157 -1.54 -16.57 6.35
CA ALA A 157 -2.61 -17.45 6.83
C ALA A 157 -3.56 -16.75 7.82
N THR A 158 -3.07 -15.76 8.56
CA THR A 158 -3.85 -15.04 9.58
C THR A 158 -4.52 -13.78 9.01
N PHE A 159 -3.84 -13.07 8.11
CA PHE A 159 -4.20 -11.71 7.69
C PHE A 159 -4.35 -11.53 6.17
N GLY A 160 -4.21 -12.61 5.39
CA GLY A 160 -4.52 -12.64 3.96
C GLY A 160 -6.01 -12.82 3.67
N PRO A 161 -6.41 -12.84 2.39
CA PRO A 161 -7.78 -13.19 2.02
C PRO A 161 -8.13 -14.59 2.55
N PRO A 162 -9.39 -14.83 2.92
CA PRO A 162 -9.82 -16.17 3.27
C PRO A 162 -9.49 -17.10 2.12
N THR A 163 -8.77 -18.18 2.43
CA THR A 163 -8.65 -19.30 1.50
C THR A 163 -10.02 -19.94 1.44
N ASP A 164 -10.85 -19.56 0.46
CA ASP A 164 -11.95 -20.41 0.07
C ASP A 164 -11.33 -21.78 -0.25
N ALA A 165 -11.59 -22.76 0.61
CA ALA A 165 -11.22 -24.14 0.35
C ALA A 165 -11.93 -24.52 -0.94
N GLY A 166 -11.16 -24.61 -2.03
CA GLY A 166 -11.61 -25.27 -3.26
C GLY A 166 -12.11 -26.68 -2.97
#